data_AF-A0A957CF01-F1
#
_entry.id   AF-A0A957CF01-F1
#
_cell.length_a   1.000
_cell.length_b   1.000
_cell.length_c   1.000
_cell.angle_alpha   90.00
_cell.angle_beta   90.00
_cell.angle_gamma   90.00
#
_symmetry.space_group_name_H-M   'P 1'
#
loop_
_entity.id
_entity.type
_entity.pdbx_description
1 polymer ?
#
loop_
_entity_poly.entity_id
_entity_poly.type
_entity_poly.pdbx_seq_one_letter_code
_entity_poly.pdbx_strand_id
1 'polypeptide(L)' 'MIPTKLEISNFLSYRETAVLPFTGIHLACISGANGAGKSSILDSITWALFGQSRSRSDDDLV' A
#
# COMPACT_ATOMS: atom_id res chain seq x y z
N MET A 1 5.81 10.02 13.38
CA MET A 1 5.09 8.72 13.47
C MET A 1 5.87 7.71 12.64
N ILE A 2 6.10 6.49 13.14
CA ILE A 2 6.81 5.42 12.40
C ILE A 2 5.82 4.24 12.23
N PRO A 3 5.48 3.83 10.99
CA PRO A 3 4.55 2.74 10.77
C PRO A 3 5.14 1.39 11.19
N THR A 4 4.33 0.51 11.77
CA THR A 4 4.76 -0.80 12.30
C THR A 4 4.24 -1.97 11.47
N LYS A 5 3.07 -1.83 10.86
CA LYS A 5 2.42 -2.84 10.02
C LYS A 5 1.52 -2.15 9.00
N LEU A 6 1.39 -2.76 7.82
CA LEU A 6 0.40 -2.45 6.80
C LEU A 6 -0.31 -3.74 6.41
N GLU A 7 -1.64 -3.70 6.38
CA GLU A 7 -2.48 -4.80 5.91
C GLU A 7 -3.33 -4.28 4.76
N ILE A 8 -3.23 -4.92 3.61
CA ILE A 8 -3.85 -4.49 2.37
C ILE A 8 -4.75 -5.62 1.91
N SER A 9 -6.04 -5.35 1.75
CA SER A 9 -7.02 -6.31 1.25
C SER A 9 -7.96 -5.62 0.29
N ASN A 10 -8.22 -6.26 -0.85
CA ASN A 10 -9.12 -5.74 -1.88
C ASN A 10 -8.83 -4.28 -2.24
N PHE A 11 -7.55 -3.97 -2.48
CA PHE A 11 -7.07 -2.63 -2.76
C PHE A 11 -6.15 -2.61 -4.00
N LEU A 12 -6.61 -1.99 -5.08
CA LEU A 12 -5.88 -1.91 -6.36
C LEU A 12 -5.40 -3.30 -6.83
N SER A 13 -4.08 -3.49 -6.92
CA SER A 13 -3.46 -4.75 -7.37
C SER A 13 -3.47 -5.86 -6.29
N TYR A 14 -3.79 -5.53 -5.04
CA TYR A 14 -3.83 -6.45 -3.91
C TYR A 14 -5.24 -6.97 -3.67
N ARG A 15 -5.62 -8.00 -4.43
CA ARG A 15 -6.95 -8.64 -4.31
C ARG A 15 -7.06 -9.47 -3.03
N GLU A 16 -6.02 -10.23 -2.72
CA GLU A 16 -5.91 -11.00 -1.48
C GLU A 16 -5.23 -10.19 -0.38
N THR A 17 -5.43 -10.60 0.87
CA THR A 17 -4.81 -9.95 2.03
C THR A 17 -3.30 -10.11 2.00
N ALA A 18 -2.59 -8.99 1.92
CA ALA A 18 -1.14 -8.92 2.09
C ALA A 18 -0.80 -8.19 3.39
N VAL A 19 0.11 -8.78 4.17
CA VAL A 19 0.60 -8.21 5.44
C VAL A 19 2.07 -7.84 5.31
N LEU A 20 2.38 -6.56 5.49
CA LEU A 20 3.74 -6.04 5.46
C LEU A 20 4.12 -5.52 6.87
N PRO A 21 4.96 -6.26 7.61
CA PRO A 21 5.54 -5.76 8.85
C PRO A 21 6.67 -4.75 8.55
N PHE A 22 6.68 -3.63 9.25
CA PHE A 22 7.70 -2.58 9.13
C PHE A 22 8.60 -2.46 10.36
N THR A 23 8.27 -3.14 11.46
CA THR A 23 9.09 -3.13 12.67
C THR A 23 10.53 -3.52 12.38
N GLY A 24 11.49 -2.67 12.75
CA GLY A 24 12.92 -2.89 12.51
C GLY A 24 13.41 -2.52 11.11
N ILE A 25 12.52 -2.11 10.20
CA ILE A 25 12.92 -1.59 8.88
C ILE A 25 13.20 -0.10 9.01
N HIS A 26 14.48 0.27 8.91
CA HIS A 26 14.91 1.66 8.85
C HIS A 26 14.99 2.21 7.41
N LEU A 27 15.29 1.33 6.45
CA LEU A 27 15.35 1.64 5.03
C LEU A 27 14.98 0.39 4.23
N ALA A 28 14.14 0.55 3.22
CA ALA A 28 13.77 -0.53 2.30
C ALA A 28 13.64 0.01 0.87
N CYS A 29 13.78 -0.90 -0.10
CA CYS A 29 13.51 -0.65 -1.50
C CYS A 29 12.35 -1.54 -1.95
N ILE A 30 11.37 -0.96 -2.65
CA ILE A 30 10.27 -1.70 -3.26
C ILE A 30 10.61 -1.89 -4.74
N SER A 31 10.91 -3.13 -5.14
CA SER A 31 11.33 -3.48 -6.50
C SER A 31 10.42 -4.56 -7.10
N GLY A 32 10.40 -4.65 -8.43
CA GLY A 32 9.55 -5.58 -9.19
C GLY A 32 9.15 -5.05 -10.56
N ALA A 33 8.57 -5.91 -11.39
CA ALA A 33 8.14 -5.56 -12.75
C ALA A 33 7.11 -4.42 -12.79
N ASN A 34 6.97 -3.79 -13.96
CA ASN A 34 5.89 -2.82 -14.18
C ASN A 34 4.52 -3.50 -14.00
N GLY A 35 3.58 -2.81 -13.35
CA GLY A 35 2.27 -3.39 -13.01
C GLY A 35 2.25 -4.31 -11.79
N ALA A 36 3.39 -4.62 -11.15
CA ALA A 36 3.44 -5.55 -9.99
C ALA A 36 2.87 -4.98 -8.67
N GLY A 37 2.19 -3.84 -8.66
CA GLY A 37 1.55 -3.28 -7.46
C GLY A 37 2.45 -2.45 -6.52
N LYS A 38 3.70 -2.15 -6.91
CA LYS A 38 4.63 -1.34 -6.08
C LYS A 38 4.04 0.00 -5.65
N SER A 39 3.47 0.74 -6.59
CA SER A 39 2.86 2.04 -6.33
C SER A 39 1.58 1.93 -5.50
N SER A 40 0.91 0.77 -5.55
CA SER A 40 -0.28 0.46 -4.76
C SER A 40 0.04 0.28 -3.27
N ILE A 41 1.24 -0.24 -2.92
CA ILE A 41 1.72 -0.24 -1.52
C ILE A 41 1.77 1.20 -1.00
N LEU A 42 2.39 2.11 -1.75
CA LEU A 42 2.49 3.51 -1.33
C LEU A 42 1.12 4.18 -1.21
N ASP A 43 0.21 3.92 -2.15
CA ASP A 43 -1.17 4.43 -2.09
C ASP A 43 -1.94 3.90 -0.88
N SER A 44 -1.76 2.63 -0.54
CA SER A 44 -2.42 2.06 0.64
C SER A 44 -1.94 2.70 1.94
N ILE A 45 -0.67 3.11 2.02
CA ILE A 45 -0.13 3.83 3.18
C ILE A 45 -0.77 5.22 3.29
N THR A 46 -0.80 5.98 2.18
CA THR A 46 -1.42 7.31 2.20
C THR A 46 -2.91 7.23 2.48
N TRP A 47 -3.60 6.23 1.91
CA TRP A 47 -5.02 5.99 2.13
C TRP A 47 -5.29 5.65 3.61
N ALA A 48 -4.56 4.71 4.19
CA ALA A 48 -4.75 4.29 5.58
C ALA A 48 -4.50 5.42 6.60
N LEU A 49 -3.59 6.35 6.29
CA LEU A 49 -3.25 7.46 7.20
C LEU A 49 -4.13 8.70 7.00
N PHE A 50 -4.58 8.96 5.77
CA PHE A 50 -5.17 10.26 5.42
C PHE A 50 -6.52 10.17 4.69
N GLY A 51 -6.98 8.97 4.32
CA GLY A 51 -8.16 8.81 3.47
C GLY A 51 -7.97 9.41 2.07
N GLN A 52 -6.72 9.47 1.59
CA GLN A 52 -6.38 10.02 0.27
C GLN A 52 -5.55 9.02 -0.53
N SER A 53 -5.93 8.85 -1.79
CA SER A 53 -5.16 8.10 -2.78
C SER A 53 -4.91 8.98 -4.00
N ARG A 54 -4.04 8.52 -4.90
CA ARG A 54 -3.86 9.18 -6.22
C ARG A 54 -5.06 8.97 -7.15
N SER A 55 -5.97 8.05 -6.82
CA SER A 55 -7.14 7.81 -7.65
C SER A 55 -8.17 8.93 -7.49
N ARG A 56 -8.97 9.14 -8.54
CA ARG A 56 -9.95 10.23 -8.59
C ARG A 56 -11.24 9.93 -7.84
N SER A 57 -11.54 8.64 -7.64
CA SER A 57 -12.67 8.16 -6.86
C SER A 57 -12.23 7.04 -5.92
N ASP A 58 -12.90 6.91 -4.79
CA ASP A 58 -12.73 5.79 -3.85
C ASP A 58 -13.15 4.46 -4.49
N ASP A 59 -14.11 4.51 -5.43
CA ASP A 59 -14.57 3.34 -6.20
C ASP A 59 -13.44 2.70 -7.04
N ASP A 60 -12.43 3.48 -7.42
CA ASP A 60 -11.29 2.98 -8.21
C ASP A 60 -10.28 2.19 -7.36
N LEU A 61 -10.44 2.19 -6.04
CA LEU A 61 -9.55 1.52 -5.11
C LEU A 61 -9.89 0.04 -4.91
N VAL A 62 -11.08 -0.40 -5.35
CA VAL A 62 -11.63 -1.75 -5.12
C VAL A 62 -11.62 -2.60 -6.40
#